data_AF-X1HW34-F1
#
_entry.id   AF-X1HW34-F1
#
_cell.length_a   1.000
_cell.length_b   1.000
_cell.length_c   1.000
_cell.angle_alpha   90.00
_cell.angle_beta   90.00
_cell.angle_gamma   90.00
#
_symmetry.space_group_name_H-M   'P 1'
#
loop_
_entity.id
_entity.type
_entity.pdbx_description
1 polymer ?
#
loop_
_entity_poly.entity_id
_entity_poly.type
_entity_poly.pdbx_seq_one_letter_code
_entity_poly.pdbx_strand_id
1 'polypeptide(L)'
;YTVEEAIEEASRCLAGQIEGCIECHECEKRCEANAIAYTMQDEHIKVDVGAIILATGLDLYDVSPLTEYGYGKIKNVVTAMEFERLTAASGPTFGELKRPSDGKIPHNIAFIQCVGSRDFKHKAYCSSVCCMHATKEAILAYEHHPGTKSTIFYMDLRAVGKRFQEYVTRAKEEYNVTYIRGRPGRIEINPANQNPIVWYEDTTTAETKNMEVDLVVLCQAMTPRGSKELAEILGIELNEYGFVEVPDKLSHPVDTTGPGIFACGYVHSPRD
;
A
#
# COMPACT_ATOMS: atom_id res chain seq x y z
N TYR A 1 3.01 -12.09 32.88
CA TYR A 1 3.16 -12.62 31.52
C TYR A 1 2.51 -13.97 31.44
N THR A 2 1.54 -14.13 30.54
CA THR A 2 1.00 -15.44 30.16
C THR A 2 2.00 -16.17 29.26
N VAL A 3 1.82 -17.47 29.07
CA VAL A 3 2.63 -18.26 28.13
C VAL A 3 2.45 -17.73 26.70
N GLU A 4 1.24 -17.28 26.36
CA GLU A 4 0.93 -16.71 25.04
C GLU A 4 1.72 -15.41 24.80
N GLU A 5 1.73 -14.49 25.76
CA GLU A 5 2.50 -13.24 25.68
C GLU A 5 4.01 -13.52 25.53
N ALA A 6 4.53 -14.54 26.22
CA ALA A 6 5.93 -14.92 26.10
C ALA A 6 6.27 -15.53 24.73
N ILE A 7 5.37 -16.33 24.16
CA ILE A 7 5.52 -16.90 22.81
C ILE A 7 5.43 -15.81 21.75
N GLU A 8 4.51 -14.86 21.90
CA GLU A 8 4.37 -13.71 20.99
C GLU A 8 5.64 -12.86 20.98
N GLU A 9 6.17 -12.51 22.15
CA GLU A 9 7.40 -11.74 22.27
C GLU A 9 8.63 -12.50 21.72
N ALA A 10 8.73 -13.80 21.99
CA ALA A 10 9.79 -14.63 21.40
C ALA A 10 9.68 -14.70 19.86
N SER A 11 8.45 -14.78 19.33
CA SER A 11 8.20 -14.82 17.88
C SER A 11 8.58 -13.49 17.23
N ARG A 12 8.28 -12.36 17.89
CA ARG A 12 8.70 -11.01 17.49
C ARG A 12 10.23 -10.92 17.38
N CYS A 13 10.94 -11.36 18.42
CA CYS A 13 12.40 -11.36 18.47
C CYS A 13 13.02 -12.24 17.37
N LEU A 14 12.52 -13.47 17.17
CA LEU A 14 13.02 -14.40 16.16
C LEU A 14 12.73 -13.95 14.72
N ALA A 15 11.72 -13.09 14.51
CA ALA A 15 11.47 -12.44 13.23
C ALA A 15 12.48 -11.30 12.91
N GLY A 16 13.51 -11.11 13.74
CA GLY A 16 14.56 -10.11 13.52
C GLY A 16 14.16 -8.68 13.91
N GLN A 17 13.05 -8.51 14.63
CA GLN A 17 12.64 -7.19 15.13
C GLN A 17 13.45 -6.85 16.39
N ILE A 18 14.63 -6.28 16.17
CA ILE A 18 15.59 -5.93 17.24
C ILE A 18 15.18 -4.72 18.09
N GLU A 19 14.26 -3.88 17.59
CA GLU A 19 13.72 -2.77 18.35
C GLU A 19 12.99 -3.32 19.58
N GLY A 20 13.36 -2.88 20.78
CA GLY A 20 12.85 -3.49 22.02
C GLY A 20 13.48 -4.85 22.38
N CYS A 21 14.66 -5.19 21.85
CA CYS A 21 15.46 -6.31 22.35
C CYS A 21 15.78 -6.11 23.84
N ILE A 22 15.58 -7.15 24.65
CA ILE A 22 15.85 -7.13 26.11
C ILE A 22 17.21 -7.75 26.48
N GLU A 23 18.03 -8.07 25.49
CA GLU A 23 19.36 -8.69 25.70
C GLU A 23 19.32 -9.97 26.55
N CYS A 24 18.37 -10.88 26.27
CA CYS A 24 18.31 -12.17 26.98
C CYS A 24 19.38 -13.18 26.51
N HIS A 25 20.07 -12.89 25.40
CA HIS A 25 21.11 -13.71 24.76
C HIS A 25 20.68 -15.12 24.30
N GLU A 26 19.40 -15.45 24.28
CA GLU A 26 18.94 -16.78 23.84
C GLU A 26 19.15 -17.02 22.33
N CYS A 27 19.03 -15.98 21.51
CA CYS A 27 19.30 -16.07 20.08
C CYS A 27 20.80 -16.34 19.81
N GLU A 28 21.71 -15.70 20.55
CA GLU A 28 23.15 -15.91 20.47
C GLU A 28 23.53 -17.35 20.82
N LYS A 29 23.01 -17.87 21.94
CA LYS A 29 23.28 -19.26 22.38
C LYS A 29 22.84 -20.32 21.35
N ARG A 30 21.80 -20.04 20.56
CA ARG A 30 21.27 -20.95 19.54
C ARG A 30 21.87 -20.73 18.16
N CYS A 31 22.66 -19.67 17.96
CA CYS A 31 23.24 -19.33 16.67
C CYS A 31 24.47 -20.21 16.39
N GLU A 32 24.29 -21.30 15.66
CA GLU A 32 25.41 -22.20 15.29
C GLU A 32 26.52 -21.49 14.51
N ALA A 33 26.16 -20.48 13.71
CA ALA A 33 27.11 -19.68 12.94
C ALA A 33 27.93 -18.69 13.80
N ASN A 34 27.56 -18.49 15.08
CA ASN A 34 28.13 -17.47 15.98
C ASN A 34 28.13 -16.06 15.35
N ALA A 35 27.05 -15.71 14.65
CA ALA A 35 26.97 -14.48 13.85
C ALA A 35 26.42 -13.26 14.63
N ILE A 36 25.83 -13.47 15.80
CA ILE A 36 25.21 -12.40 16.59
C ILE A 36 26.29 -11.68 17.40
N ALA A 37 26.43 -10.37 17.20
CA ALA A 37 27.42 -9.55 17.89
C ALA A 37 26.76 -8.29 18.48
N TYR A 38 26.41 -8.34 19.78
CA TYR A 38 25.83 -7.20 20.51
C TYR A 38 26.76 -5.99 20.61
N THR A 39 28.06 -6.19 20.42
CA THR A 39 29.08 -5.14 20.46
C THR A 39 29.32 -4.50 19.09
N MET A 40 28.60 -4.90 18.03
CA MET A 40 28.72 -4.28 16.72
C MET A 40 28.38 -2.79 16.84
N GLN A 41 29.17 -1.93 16.19
CA GLN A 41 29.01 -0.48 16.19
C GLN A 41 28.87 0.02 14.76
N ASP A 42 28.27 1.18 14.59
CA ASP A 42 28.17 1.85 13.30
C ASP A 42 29.57 2.18 12.75
N GLU A 43 29.75 1.96 11.45
CA GLU A 43 30.99 2.29 10.74
C GLU A 43 30.71 3.37 9.69
N HIS A 44 31.52 4.43 9.71
CA HIS A 44 31.50 5.45 8.67
C HIS A 44 32.48 5.09 7.55
N ILE A 45 31.95 4.70 6.40
CA ILE A 45 32.74 4.36 5.22
C ILE A 45 32.76 5.57 4.28
N LYS A 46 33.96 5.99 3.88
CA LYS A 46 34.14 7.01 2.84
C LYS A 46 34.28 6.34 1.47
N VAL A 47 33.44 6.74 0.52
CA VAL A 47 33.46 6.26 -0.86
C VAL A 47 33.53 7.45 -1.81
N ASP A 48 34.50 7.45 -2.71
CA ASP A 48 34.60 8.45 -3.78
C ASP A 48 33.80 7.95 -5.00
N VAL A 49 32.78 8.70 -5.41
CA VAL A 49 31.88 8.33 -6.52
C VAL A 49 31.82 9.43 -7.58
N GLY A 50 31.61 9.04 -8.84
CA GLY A 50 31.44 9.99 -9.94
C GLY A 50 29.98 10.40 -10.21
N ALA A 51 29.02 9.63 -9.71
CA ALA A 51 27.59 9.86 -9.88
C ALA A 51 26.78 9.24 -8.74
N ILE A 52 25.59 9.78 -8.50
CA ILE A 52 24.62 9.30 -7.50
C ILE A 52 23.26 9.08 -8.17
N ILE A 53 22.60 7.95 -7.86
CA ILE A 53 21.26 7.64 -8.35
C ILE A 53 20.31 7.51 -7.15
N LEU A 54 19.30 8.38 -7.08
CA LEU A 54 18.23 8.30 -6.09
C LEU A 54 17.18 7.29 -6.55
N ALA A 55 17.05 6.20 -5.81
CA ALA A 55 16.10 5.12 -6.06
C ALA A 55 15.37 4.69 -4.78
N THR A 56 15.08 5.63 -3.88
CA THR A 56 14.50 5.33 -2.54
C THR A 56 13.05 4.83 -2.58
N GLY A 57 12.39 4.93 -3.73
CA GLY A 57 11.05 4.39 -3.94
C GLY A 57 9.97 5.23 -3.28
N LEU A 58 9.04 4.56 -2.59
CA LEU A 58 7.82 5.15 -2.09
C LEU A 58 7.53 4.78 -0.63
N ASP A 59 6.72 5.61 0.00
CA ASP A 59 6.00 5.32 1.23
C ASP A 59 4.50 5.33 0.97
N LEU A 60 3.77 4.69 1.88
CA LEU A 60 2.32 4.63 1.83
C LEU A 60 1.73 5.79 2.62
N TYR A 61 0.76 6.47 2.04
CA TYR A 61 0.03 7.51 2.74
C TYR A 61 -0.73 6.92 3.93
N ASP A 62 -0.59 7.55 5.10
CA ASP A 62 -1.36 7.20 6.28
C ASP A 62 -2.84 7.60 6.10
N VAL A 63 -3.70 6.58 6.05
CA VAL A 63 -5.15 6.76 5.85
C VAL A 63 -5.90 6.95 7.16
N SER A 64 -5.24 6.83 8.31
CA SER A 64 -5.85 7.02 9.65
C SER A 64 -6.58 8.35 9.82
N PRO A 65 -6.10 9.50 9.27
CA PRO A 65 -6.83 10.76 9.32
C PRO A 65 -8.14 10.78 8.50
N LEU A 66 -8.31 9.86 7.54
CA LEU A 66 -9.51 9.75 6.68
C LEU A 66 -10.61 8.97 7.40
N THR A 67 -11.08 9.54 8.50
CA THR A 67 -12.03 8.90 9.43
C THR A 67 -13.34 8.44 8.77
N GLU A 68 -13.74 9.06 7.65
CA GLU A 68 -14.90 8.66 6.86
C GLU A 68 -14.78 7.25 6.30
N TYR A 69 -13.57 6.71 6.13
CA TYR A 69 -13.34 5.35 5.66
C TYR A 69 -13.22 4.34 6.81
N GLY A 70 -13.23 4.77 8.07
CA GLY A 70 -13.29 3.86 9.21
C GLY A 70 -12.07 2.95 9.41
N TYR A 71 -10.93 3.24 8.75
CA TYR A 71 -9.67 2.51 8.98
C TYR A 71 -9.25 2.59 10.45
N GLY A 72 -8.72 1.48 11.00
CA GLY A 72 -8.39 1.33 12.41
C GLY A 72 -9.60 1.13 13.36
N LYS A 73 -10.80 1.59 12.98
CA LYS A 73 -12.04 1.40 13.75
C LYS A 73 -12.82 0.15 13.31
N ILE A 74 -12.98 -0.03 12.00
CA ILE A 74 -13.67 -1.17 11.41
C ILE A 74 -12.62 -2.20 11.04
N LYS A 75 -12.54 -3.33 11.76
CA LYS A 75 -11.49 -4.34 11.58
C LYS A 75 -11.38 -4.87 10.14
N ASN A 76 -12.48 -4.91 9.39
CA ASN A 76 -12.52 -5.38 8.01
C ASN A 76 -12.30 -4.25 6.98
N VAL A 77 -11.79 -3.10 7.38
CA VAL A 77 -11.26 -2.08 6.48
C VAL A 77 -9.74 -2.16 6.52
N VAL A 78 -9.15 -2.55 5.40
CA VAL A 78 -7.70 -2.68 5.23
C VAL A 78 -7.22 -1.77 4.11
N THR A 79 -5.93 -1.47 4.10
CA THR A 79 -5.23 -0.87 2.98
C THR A 79 -4.96 -1.88 1.87
N ALA A 80 -4.75 -1.41 0.65
CA ALA A 80 -4.34 -2.27 -0.47
C ALA A 80 -3.03 -3.01 -0.18
N MET A 81 -2.07 -2.37 0.49
CA MET A 81 -0.81 -3.03 0.85
C MET A 81 -0.96 -4.07 1.96
N GLU A 82 -1.87 -3.87 2.92
CA GLU A 82 -2.22 -4.95 3.86
C GLU A 82 -2.88 -6.11 3.12
N PHE A 83 -3.78 -5.83 2.16
CA PHE A 83 -4.40 -6.86 1.31
C PHE A 83 -3.35 -7.66 0.52
N GLU A 84 -2.34 -7.00 -0.06
CA GLU A 84 -1.19 -7.67 -0.68
C GLU A 84 -0.46 -8.60 0.28
N ARG A 85 -0.23 -8.16 1.53
CA ARG A 85 0.40 -9.03 2.53
C ARG A 85 -0.50 -10.21 2.91
N LEU A 86 -1.82 -10.02 3.01
CA LEU A 86 -2.79 -11.08 3.30
C LEU A 86 -2.89 -12.13 2.18
N THR A 87 -2.62 -11.75 0.94
CA THR A 87 -2.70 -12.66 -0.22
C THR A 87 -1.34 -13.21 -0.65
N ALA A 88 -0.23 -12.66 -0.14
CA ALA A 88 1.10 -13.19 -0.41
C ALA A 88 1.32 -14.56 0.25
N ALA A 89 1.87 -15.51 -0.51
CA ALA A 89 2.24 -16.84 0.02
C ALA A 89 3.27 -16.77 1.17
N SER A 90 4.16 -15.77 1.15
CA SER A 90 5.09 -15.43 2.23
C SER A 90 4.53 -14.38 3.20
N GLY A 91 3.22 -14.18 3.16
CA GLY A 91 2.46 -13.29 4.02
C GLY A 91 2.23 -13.84 5.42
N PRO A 92 1.76 -13.00 6.36
CA PRO A 92 1.39 -13.46 7.71
C PRO A 92 0.27 -14.51 7.72
N THR A 93 -0.50 -14.61 6.63
CA THR A 93 -1.58 -15.58 6.44
C THR A 93 -1.23 -16.71 5.49
N PHE A 94 0.04 -16.81 5.06
CA PHE A 94 0.52 -17.81 4.10
C PHE A 94 -0.27 -17.85 2.78
N GLY A 95 -0.79 -16.70 2.36
CA GLY A 95 -1.60 -16.53 1.15
C GLY A 95 -3.09 -16.82 1.33
N GLU A 96 -3.55 -17.19 2.54
CA GLU A 96 -4.98 -17.39 2.78
C GLU A 96 -5.68 -16.05 2.99
N LEU A 97 -6.56 -15.67 2.05
CA LEU A 97 -7.35 -14.44 2.14
C LEU A 97 -8.43 -14.56 3.23
N LYS A 98 -8.17 -13.95 4.38
CA LYS A 98 -9.04 -13.98 5.57
C LYS A 98 -9.40 -12.59 6.06
N ARG A 99 -10.64 -12.43 6.51
CA ARG A 99 -11.12 -11.21 7.19
C ARG A 99 -10.35 -11.01 8.50
N PRO A 100 -9.81 -9.80 8.76
CA PRO A 100 -9.09 -9.55 10.01
C PRO A 100 -9.95 -9.67 11.28
N SER A 101 -11.26 -9.48 11.18
CA SER A 101 -12.16 -9.54 12.34
C SER A 101 -12.37 -10.95 12.91
N ASP A 102 -12.54 -11.95 12.04
CA ASP A 102 -13.03 -13.29 12.43
C ASP A 102 -12.37 -14.43 11.65
N GLY A 103 -11.40 -14.15 10.77
CA GLY A 103 -10.66 -15.15 10.01
C GLY A 103 -11.44 -15.82 8.88
N LYS A 104 -12.69 -15.42 8.61
CA LYS A 104 -13.51 -16.02 7.54
C LYS A 104 -13.08 -15.51 6.17
N ILE A 105 -13.40 -16.29 5.14
CA ILE A 105 -13.20 -15.90 3.74
C ILE A 105 -14.16 -14.74 3.40
N PRO A 106 -13.68 -13.61 2.86
CA PRO A 106 -14.55 -12.55 2.37
C PRO A 106 -15.13 -12.92 1.01
N HIS A 107 -16.45 -12.92 0.87
CA HIS A 107 -17.12 -13.25 -0.40
C HIS A 107 -17.48 -12.01 -1.21
N ASN A 108 -17.73 -10.88 -0.56
CA ASN A 108 -17.99 -9.58 -1.19
C ASN A 108 -16.93 -8.58 -0.72
N ILE A 109 -16.18 -8.01 -1.67
CA ILE A 109 -15.06 -7.11 -1.39
C ILE A 109 -15.28 -5.78 -2.11
N ALA A 110 -15.16 -4.66 -1.40
CA ALA A 110 -15.14 -3.34 -2.01
C ALA A 110 -13.72 -2.77 -2.07
N PHE A 111 -13.29 -2.30 -3.25
CA PHE A 111 -12.07 -1.54 -3.42
C PHE A 111 -12.42 -0.07 -3.60
N ILE A 112 -11.81 0.81 -2.82
CA ILE A 112 -12.04 2.26 -2.89
C ILE A 112 -10.82 2.93 -3.50
N GLN A 113 -11.01 3.51 -4.67
CA GLN A 113 -9.95 4.20 -5.38
C GLN A 113 -9.69 5.61 -4.84
N CYS A 114 -8.50 6.12 -5.14
CA CYS A 114 -8.10 7.49 -4.87
C CYS A 114 -8.19 7.86 -3.38
N VAL A 115 -7.92 6.92 -2.46
CA VAL A 115 -7.92 7.22 -1.02
C VAL A 115 -6.72 8.11 -0.71
N GLY A 116 -6.96 9.38 -0.39
CA GLY A 116 -5.90 10.38 -0.18
C GLY A 116 -5.20 10.90 -1.45
N SER A 117 -5.46 10.31 -2.63
CA SER A 117 -4.98 10.81 -3.94
C SER A 117 -6.06 11.59 -4.66
N ARG A 118 -5.65 12.50 -5.56
CA ARG A 118 -6.57 13.41 -6.26
C ARG A 118 -7.52 14.13 -5.29
N ASP A 119 -6.96 14.51 -4.15
CA ASP A 119 -7.65 15.15 -3.04
C ASP A 119 -6.90 16.42 -2.64
N PHE A 120 -7.56 17.56 -2.78
CA PHE A 120 -6.97 18.86 -2.48
C PHE A 120 -6.67 19.06 -0.98
N LYS A 121 -7.31 18.32 -0.08
CA LYS A 121 -6.99 18.34 1.35
C LYS A 121 -5.80 17.44 1.70
N HIS A 122 -5.41 16.55 0.78
CA HIS A 122 -4.36 15.55 0.99
C HIS A 122 -3.34 15.59 -0.15
N LYS A 123 -3.33 14.61 -1.06
CA LYS A 123 -2.44 14.58 -2.23
C LYS A 123 -3.22 14.94 -3.48
N ALA A 124 -2.95 16.11 -4.06
CA ALA A 124 -3.64 16.61 -5.25
C ALA A 124 -3.27 15.85 -6.54
N TYR A 125 -2.24 15.00 -6.51
CA TYR A 125 -1.81 14.20 -7.65
C TYR A 125 -2.46 12.80 -7.68
N CYS A 126 -2.36 12.14 -8.83
CA CYS A 126 -2.72 10.73 -8.98
C CYS A 126 -1.51 9.84 -8.68
N SER A 127 -1.70 8.78 -7.88
CA SER A 127 -0.64 7.81 -7.57
C SER A 127 -0.34 6.81 -8.70
N SER A 128 -0.91 7.01 -9.90
CA SER A 128 -0.70 6.25 -11.14
C SER A 128 -1.13 4.78 -11.14
N VAL A 129 -0.78 4.02 -10.10
CA VAL A 129 -0.87 2.55 -10.06
C VAL A 129 -2.16 2.02 -9.43
N CYS A 130 -2.90 2.86 -8.69
CA CYS A 130 -3.99 2.41 -7.82
C CYS A 130 -5.17 1.76 -8.55
N CYS A 131 -5.46 2.24 -9.77
CA CYS A 131 -6.47 1.60 -10.63
C CYS A 131 -6.09 0.16 -10.96
N MET A 132 -4.82 -0.08 -11.27
CA MET A 132 -4.36 -1.37 -11.79
C MET A 132 -4.06 -2.38 -10.70
N HIS A 133 -3.45 -1.98 -9.58
CA HIS A 133 -3.22 -2.92 -8.49
C HIS A 133 -4.56 -3.35 -7.86
N ALA A 134 -5.57 -2.47 -7.78
CA ALA A 134 -6.90 -2.89 -7.31
C ALA A 134 -7.58 -3.89 -8.25
N THR A 135 -7.47 -3.68 -9.57
CA THR A 135 -7.95 -4.68 -10.55
C THR A 135 -7.21 -6.01 -10.38
N LYS A 136 -5.89 -5.96 -10.14
CA LYS A 136 -5.08 -7.16 -9.88
C LYS A 136 -5.49 -7.86 -8.60
N GLU A 137 -5.62 -7.13 -7.50
CA GLU A 137 -6.06 -7.64 -6.20
C GLU A 137 -7.47 -8.24 -6.27
N ALA A 138 -8.39 -7.63 -7.02
CA ALA A 138 -9.71 -8.17 -7.26
C ALA A 138 -9.68 -9.51 -8.03
N ILE A 139 -8.85 -9.61 -9.06
CA ILE A 139 -8.59 -10.88 -9.77
C ILE A 139 -8.01 -11.92 -8.82
N LEU A 140 -6.99 -11.55 -8.04
CA LEU A 140 -6.35 -12.44 -7.07
C LEU A 140 -7.34 -12.95 -6.02
N ALA A 141 -8.26 -12.10 -5.54
CA ALA A 141 -9.30 -12.51 -4.60
C ALA A 141 -10.17 -13.64 -5.18
N TYR A 142 -10.55 -13.53 -6.45
CA TYR A 142 -11.29 -14.56 -7.17
C TYR A 142 -10.45 -15.84 -7.37
N GLU A 143 -9.17 -15.72 -7.72
CA GLU A 143 -8.29 -16.88 -7.91
C GLU A 143 -8.05 -17.66 -6.62
N HIS A 144 -7.91 -16.98 -5.49
CA HIS A 144 -7.79 -17.63 -4.18
C HIS A 144 -9.10 -18.33 -3.78
N HIS A 145 -10.24 -17.67 -4.03
CA HIS A 145 -11.56 -18.17 -3.67
C HIS A 145 -12.56 -17.92 -4.81
N PRO A 146 -12.69 -18.88 -5.75
CA PRO A 146 -13.62 -18.76 -6.87
C PRO A 146 -15.05 -18.51 -6.39
N GLY A 147 -15.69 -17.50 -6.97
CA GLY A 147 -17.03 -17.05 -6.57
C GLY A 147 -17.04 -15.77 -5.71
N THR A 148 -15.88 -15.31 -5.24
CA THR A 148 -15.73 -13.96 -4.68
C THR A 148 -16.20 -12.91 -5.68
N LYS A 149 -16.85 -11.86 -5.18
CA LYS A 149 -17.32 -10.71 -5.95
C LYS A 149 -16.58 -9.47 -5.48
N SER A 150 -15.96 -8.77 -6.42
CA SER A 150 -15.24 -7.54 -6.13
C SER A 150 -15.92 -6.35 -6.80
N THR A 151 -16.13 -5.28 -6.04
CA THR A 151 -16.67 -4.01 -6.53
C THR A 151 -15.62 -2.93 -6.39
N ILE A 152 -15.17 -2.35 -7.49
CA ILE A 152 -14.19 -1.26 -7.52
C ILE A 152 -14.94 0.07 -7.70
N PHE A 153 -14.89 0.91 -6.67
CA PHE A 153 -15.43 2.27 -6.67
C PHE A 153 -14.38 3.25 -7.18
N TYR A 154 -14.69 3.98 -8.25
CA TYR A 154 -13.72 4.83 -8.94
C TYR A 154 -14.33 6.15 -9.44
N MET A 155 -13.47 7.15 -9.69
CA MET A 155 -13.85 8.38 -10.40
C MET A 155 -13.56 8.27 -11.91
N ASP A 156 -12.31 7.95 -12.23
CA ASP A 156 -11.82 7.63 -13.58
C ASP A 156 -10.92 6.40 -13.49
N LEU A 157 -11.06 5.47 -14.42
CA LEU A 157 -10.24 4.27 -14.46
C LEU A 157 -9.03 4.53 -15.36
N ARG A 158 -7.83 4.61 -14.76
CA ARG A 158 -6.59 4.99 -15.47
C ARG A 158 -5.79 3.75 -15.90
N ALA A 159 -6.29 3.07 -16.93
CA ALA A 159 -5.65 1.92 -17.56
C ALA A 159 -4.72 2.34 -18.71
N VAL A 160 -3.64 3.07 -18.40
CA VAL A 160 -2.83 3.79 -19.41
C VAL A 160 -1.69 2.98 -20.04
N GLY A 161 -1.29 1.87 -19.42
CA GLY A 161 -0.21 1.00 -19.91
C GLY A 161 -0.65 0.07 -21.04
N LYS A 162 0.33 -0.52 -21.73
CA LYS A 162 0.07 -1.54 -22.76
C LYS A 162 -0.74 -2.69 -22.16
N ARG A 163 -1.89 -3.00 -22.78
CA ARG A 163 -2.82 -4.06 -22.38
C ARG A 163 -3.57 -3.84 -21.06
N PHE A 164 -3.51 -2.64 -20.48
CA PHE A 164 -4.19 -2.38 -19.20
C PHE A 164 -5.71 -2.35 -19.37
N GLN A 165 -6.21 -1.86 -20.52
CA GLN A 165 -7.64 -1.87 -20.80
C GLN A 165 -8.16 -3.30 -20.97
N GLU A 166 -7.41 -4.16 -21.65
CA GLU A 166 -7.71 -5.59 -21.80
C GLU A 166 -7.67 -6.30 -20.45
N TYR A 167 -6.77 -5.90 -19.54
CA TYR A 167 -6.73 -6.42 -18.17
C TYR A 167 -7.99 -6.06 -17.38
N VAL A 168 -8.47 -4.82 -17.51
CA VAL A 168 -9.75 -4.39 -16.92
C VAL A 168 -10.93 -5.15 -17.52
N THR A 169 -10.98 -5.31 -18.83
CA THR A 169 -12.03 -6.08 -19.52
C THR A 169 -12.05 -7.52 -19.03
N ARG A 170 -10.89 -8.16 -18.98
CA ARG A 170 -10.74 -9.51 -18.46
C ARG A 170 -11.23 -9.65 -17.02
N ALA A 171 -10.92 -8.69 -16.15
CA ALA A 171 -11.41 -8.69 -14.77
C ALA A 171 -12.95 -8.73 -14.69
N LYS A 172 -13.64 -8.00 -15.58
CA LYS A 172 -15.11 -7.99 -15.66
C LYS A 172 -15.67 -9.29 -16.20
N GLU A 173 -15.07 -9.81 -17.27
CA GLU A 173 -15.61 -10.94 -18.03
C GLU A 173 -15.33 -12.29 -17.36
N GLU A 174 -14.17 -12.43 -16.70
CA GLU A 174 -13.69 -13.72 -16.21
C GLU A 174 -13.61 -13.82 -14.67
N TYR A 175 -13.56 -12.70 -13.93
CA TYR A 175 -13.23 -12.69 -12.48
C TYR A 175 -14.26 -11.98 -11.59
N ASN A 176 -15.50 -11.82 -12.04
CA ASN A 176 -16.60 -11.21 -11.27
C ASN A 176 -16.29 -9.81 -10.70
N VAL A 177 -15.50 -9.01 -11.41
CA VAL A 177 -15.19 -7.64 -11.00
C VAL A 177 -16.21 -6.64 -11.56
N THR A 178 -16.90 -5.95 -10.67
CA THR A 178 -17.83 -4.86 -11.00
C THR A 178 -17.15 -3.52 -10.77
N TYR A 179 -17.37 -2.57 -11.67
CA TYR A 179 -16.82 -1.21 -11.58
C TYR A 179 -17.96 -0.22 -11.42
N ILE A 180 -17.95 0.57 -10.34
CA ILE A 180 -18.96 1.57 -10.06
C ILE A 180 -18.32 2.95 -10.08
N ARG A 181 -18.85 3.85 -10.91
CA ARG A 181 -18.38 5.23 -11.00
C ARG A 181 -18.99 6.06 -9.87
N GLY A 182 -18.25 6.20 -8.79
CA GLY A 182 -18.63 6.93 -7.59
C GLY A 182 -17.52 6.89 -6.57
N ARG A 183 -17.19 8.02 -5.94
CA ARG A 183 -16.29 8.06 -4.78
C ARG A 183 -17.15 7.86 -3.52
N PRO A 184 -16.95 6.79 -2.73
CA PRO A 184 -17.70 6.58 -1.50
C PRO A 184 -17.49 7.75 -0.54
N GLY A 185 -18.59 8.20 0.07
CA GLY A 185 -18.59 9.35 0.98
C GLY A 185 -18.34 8.96 2.44
N ARG A 186 -18.69 7.73 2.83
CA ARG A 186 -18.41 7.17 4.16
C ARG A 186 -18.55 5.65 4.20
N ILE A 187 -17.94 5.04 5.21
CA ILE A 187 -18.10 3.63 5.58
C ILE A 187 -18.61 3.56 7.01
N GLU A 188 -19.72 2.85 7.20
CA GLU A 188 -20.30 2.57 8.51
C GLU A 188 -20.07 1.11 8.88
N ILE A 189 -20.25 0.79 10.17
CA ILE A 189 -20.21 -0.60 10.64
C ILE A 189 -21.64 -1.09 10.87
N ASN A 190 -21.97 -2.25 10.32
CA ASN A 190 -23.21 -2.93 10.64
C ASN A 190 -23.09 -3.49 12.09
N PRO A 191 -23.93 -3.05 13.04
CA PRO A 191 -23.82 -3.49 14.42
C PRO A 191 -24.14 -4.99 14.62
N ALA A 192 -24.90 -5.61 13.71
CA ALA A 192 -25.34 -7.00 13.84
C ALA A 192 -24.22 -8.02 13.54
N ASN A 193 -23.33 -7.71 12.60
CA ASN A 193 -22.31 -8.65 12.11
C ASN A 193 -20.91 -8.02 11.96
N GLN A 194 -20.76 -6.74 12.28
CA GLN A 194 -19.51 -5.97 12.20
C GLN A 194 -18.97 -5.78 10.77
N ASN A 195 -19.78 -6.02 9.74
CA ASN A 195 -19.41 -5.78 8.35
C ASN A 195 -19.41 -4.29 7.99
N PRO A 196 -18.49 -3.84 7.12
CA PRO A 196 -18.54 -2.48 6.56
C PRO A 196 -19.73 -2.29 5.60
N ILE A 197 -20.40 -1.15 5.73
CA ILE A 197 -21.43 -0.65 4.81
C ILE A 197 -20.86 0.57 4.09
N VAL A 198 -20.66 0.44 2.77
CA VAL A 198 -20.11 1.49 1.91
C VAL A 198 -21.24 2.35 1.36
N TRP A 199 -21.23 3.64 1.69
CA TRP A 199 -22.19 4.62 1.17
C TRP A 199 -21.58 5.40 0.01
N TYR A 200 -22.27 5.42 -1.14
CA TYR A 200 -21.77 6.03 -2.35
C TYR A 200 -22.89 6.59 -3.23
N GLU A 201 -22.55 7.53 -4.09
CA GLU A 201 -23.39 7.96 -5.20
C GLU A 201 -22.93 7.24 -6.47
N ASP A 202 -23.84 6.54 -7.14
CA ASP A 202 -23.60 6.06 -8.51
C ASP A 202 -23.83 7.22 -9.47
N THR A 203 -22.75 7.81 -9.96
CA THR A 203 -22.81 9.00 -10.82
C THR A 203 -23.35 8.71 -12.22
N THR A 204 -23.46 7.44 -12.61
CA THR A 204 -24.11 7.06 -13.88
C THR A 204 -25.63 7.11 -13.75
N THR A 205 -26.17 6.74 -12.58
CA THR A 205 -27.62 6.76 -12.32
C THR A 205 -28.08 7.97 -11.50
N ALA A 206 -27.16 8.76 -10.94
CA ALA A 206 -27.42 9.83 -9.98
C ALA A 206 -28.20 9.35 -8.74
N GLU A 207 -27.95 8.12 -8.29
CA GLU A 207 -28.62 7.54 -7.12
C GLU A 207 -27.63 7.33 -5.97
N THR A 208 -28.03 7.75 -4.77
CA THR A 208 -27.31 7.40 -3.54
C THR A 208 -27.69 5.99 -3.12
N LYS A 209 -26.68 5.13 -2.96
CA LYS A 209 -26.81 3.71 -2.62
C LYS A 209 -25.91 3.38 -1.44
N ASN A 210 -26.17 2.23 -0.84
CA ASN A 210 -25.23 1.59 0.08
C ASN A 210 -25.07 0.11 -0.29
N MET A 211 -23.91 -0.43 0.07
CA MET A 211 -23.57 -1.83 -0.14
C MET A 211 -22.86 -2.35 1.10
N GLU A 212 -23.42 -3.36 1.73
CA GLU A 212 -22.71 -4.11 2.77
C GLU A 212 -21.75 -5.11 2.11
N VAL A 213 -20.51 -5.16 2.61
CA VAL A 213 -19.45 -6.05 2.12
C VAL A 213 -18.71 -6.71 3.28
N ASP A 214 -18.01 -7.79 3.00
CA ASP A 214 -17.28 -8.55 4.01
C ASP A 214 -15.91 -7.95 4.33
N LEU A 215 -15.33 -7.24 3.34
CA LEU A 215 -14.03 -6.58 3.40
C LEU A 215 -14.02 -5.32 2.53
N VAL A 216 -13.42 -4.24 3.03
CA VAL A 216 -13.08 -3.04 2.25
C VAL A 216 -11.58 -2.92 2.12
N VAL A 217 -11.10 -2.61 0.91
CA VAL A 217 -9.71 -2.35 0.58
C VAL A 217 -9.54 -0.90 0.13
N LEU A 218 -8.76 -0.13 0.87
CA LEU A 218 -8.47 1.27 0.59
C LEU A 218 -7.23 1.38 -0.31
N CYS A 219 -7.41 1.84 -1.54
CA CYS A 219 -6.31 2.04 -2.48
C CYS A 219 -5.70 3.43 -2.25
N GLN A 220 -4.77 3.51 -1.29
CA GLN A 220 -4.25 4.78 -0.78
C GLN A 220 -3.23 5.44 -1.69
N ALA A 221 -3.00 6.73 -1.44
CA ALA A 221 -1.93 7.48 -2.07
C ALA A 221 -0.55 6.92 -1.70
N MET A 222 0.41 7.16 -2.57
CA MET A 222 1.81 6.84 -2.33
C MET A 222 2.63 8.13 -2.45
N THR A 223 3.63 8.27 -1.58
CA THR A 223 4.50 9.45 -1.46
C THR A 223 5.96 9.05 -1.73
N PRO A 224 6.83 9.96 -2.17
CA PRO A 224 8.24 9.65 -2.35
C PRO A 224 8.93 9.43 -0.99
N ARG A 225 9.72 8.37 -0.85
CA ARG A 225 10.42 8.03 0.40
C ARG A 225 11.69 8.84 0.58
N GLY A 226 11.85 9.46 1.75
CA GLY A 226 13.10 10.12 2.17
C GLY A 226 13.56 11.27 1.27
N SER A 227 12.73 11.76 0.36
CA SER A 227 13.14 12.72 -0.67
C SER A 227 13.58 14.06 -0.07
N LYS A 228 12.94 14.53 1.00
CA LYS A 228 13.25 15.81 1.66
C LYS A 228 14.65 15.82 2.28
N GLU A 229 14.94 14.84 3.12
CA GLU A 229 16.25 14.72 3.77
C GLU A 229 17.37 14.54 2.74
N LEU A 230 17.15 13.70 1.73
CA LEU A 230 18.12 13.51 0.65
C LEU A 230 18.32 14.75 -0.21
N ALA A 231 17.26 15.52 -0.46
CA ALA A 231 17.36 16.78 -1.18
C ALA A 231 18.26 17.79 -0.45
N GLU A 232 18.14 17.87 0.87
CA GLU A 232 19.00 18.71 1.72
C GLU A 232 20.46 18.23 1.71
N ILE A 233 20.70 16.93 1.82
CA ILE A 233 22.05 16.35 1.81
C ILE A 233 22.74 16.54 0.45
N LEU A 234 22.01 16.34 -0.64
CA LEU A 234 22.55 16.32 -2.01
C LEU A 234 22.49 17.67 -2.71
N GLY A 235 21.79 18.66 -2.14
CA GLY A 235 21.62 19.98 -2.73
C GLY A 235 20.78 19.97 -4.01
N ILE A 236 19.74 19.14 -4.06
CA ILE A 236 18.82 19.04 -5.21
C ILE A 236 17.43 19.59 -4.84
N GLU A 237 16.63 19.90 -5.85
CA GLU A 237 15.29 20.46 -5.65
C GLU A 237 14.20 19.37 -5.71
N LEU A 238 13.09 19.65 -5.03
CA LEU A 238 11.87 18.86 -5.09
C LEU A 238 10.74 19.70 -5.70
N ASN A 239 9.81 19.04 -6.36
CA ASN A 239 8.58 19.66 -6.84
C ASN A 239 7.59 19.95 -5.71
N GLU A 240 6.49 20.63 -6.03
CA GLU A 240 5.43 20.99 -5.06
C GLU A 240 4.79 19.79 -4.33
N TYR A 241 4.91 18.58 -4.88
CA TYR A 241 4.39 17.35 -4.31
C TYR A 241 5.45 16.55 -3.52
N GLY A 242 6.69 17.04 -3.47
CA GLY A 242 7.81 16.44 -2.75
C GLY A 242 8.58 15.36 -3.52
N PHE A 243 8.33 15.17 -4.81
CA PHE A 243 9.15 14.29 -5.67
C PHE A 243 10.37 15.05 -6.18
N VAL A 244 11.41 14.33 -6.57
CA VAL A 244 12.63 14.95 -7.13
C VAL A 244 12.30 15.76 -8.39
N GLU A 245 12.76 17.00 -8.44
CA GLU A 245 12.54 17.87 -9.60
C GLU A 245 13.45 17.46 -10.76
N VAL A 246 12.86 17.42 -11.97
CA VAL A 246 13.54 17.10 -13.22
C VAL A 246 13.27 18.24 -14.20
N PRO A 247 14.25 19.14 -14.42
CA PRO A 247 14.04 20.35 -15.21
C PRO A 247 13.70 20.09 -16.68
N ASP A 248 14.38 19.15 -17.33
CA ASP A 248 14.12 18.76 -18.72
C ASP A 248 13.55 17.33 -18.80
N LYS A 249 12.24 17.24 -18.60
CA LYS A 249 11.50 15.96 -18.63
C LYS A 249 11.48 15.28 -20.01
N LEU A 250 11.88 15.98 -21.08
CA LEU A 250 11.82 15.44 -22.44
C LEU A 250 13.18 14.86 -22.87
N SER A 251 14.25 15.64 -22.78
CA SER A 251 15.57 15.23 -23.24
C SER A 251 16.38 14.54 -22.14
N HIS A 252 16.16 14.92 -20.87
CA HIS A 252 16.90 14.45 -19.71
C HIS A 252 15.95 13.98 -18.59
N PRO A 253 15.09 12.98 -18.85
CA PRO A 253 13.95 12.62 -18.00
C PRO A 253 14.31 12.02 -16.64
N VAL A 254 15.60 11.90 -16.31
CA VAL A 254 16.09 11.31 -15.05
C VAL A 254 17.11 12.21 -14.36
N ASP A 255 17.48 13.34 -14.98
CA ASP A 255 18.50 14.25 -14.45
C ASP A 255 17.85 15.15 -13.40
N THR A 256 18.46 15.23 -12.23
CA THR A 256 18.00 16.16 -11.18
C THR A 256 18.53 17.57 -11.45
N THR A 257 18.23 18.52 -10.56
CA THR A 257 18.87 19.85 -10.58
C THR A 257 20.37 19.80 -10.22
N GLY A 258 20.85 18.71 -9.61
CA GLY A 258 22.25 18.52 -9.24
C GLY A 258 23.05 17.80 -10.34
N PRO A 259 24.20 18.33 -10.78
CA PRO A 259 25.02 17.68 -11.80
C PRO A 259 25.60 16.36 -11.28
N GLY A 260 25.50 15.30 -12.07
CA GLY A 260 25.95 13.95 -11.69
C GLY A 260 25.00 13.24 -10.72
N ILE A 261 23.83 13.82 -10.43
CA ILE A 261 22.79 13.24 -9.57
C ILE A 261 21.55 12.96 -10.41
N PHE A 262 21.08 11.73 -10.36
CA PHE A 262 19.95 11.22 -11.15
C PHE A 262 18.85 10.66 -10.24
N ALA A 263 17.61 10.62 -10.72
CA ALA A 263 16.49 10.03 -10.00
C ALA A 263 15.78 8.97 -10.85
N CYS A 264 15.46 7.83 -10.24
CA CYS A 264 14.72 6.75 -10.89
C CYS A 264 13.67 6.13 -9.97
N GLY A 265 12.66 5.48 -10.57
CA GLY A 265 11.56 4.88 -9.83
C GLY A 265 10.59 5.91 -9.23
N TYR A 266 9.92 5.54 -8.14
CA TYR A 266 8.80 6.32 -7.60
C TYR A 266 9.22 7.64 -6.95
N VAL A 267 10.46 7.76 -6.46
CA VAL A 267 10.98 9.02 -5.86
C VAL A 267 11.00 10.18 -6.87
N HIS A 268 11.10 9.84 -8.17
CA HIS A 268 11.01 10.79 -9.28
C HIS A 268 9.56 11.18 -9.57
N SER A 269 8.65 10.20 -9.71
CA SER A 269 7.22 10.47 -9.96
C SER A 269 6.40 9.20 -9.77
N PRO A 270 5.07 9.31 -9.55
CA PRO A 270 4.18 8.16 -9.56
C PRO A 270 4.29 7.33 -10.84
N ARG A 271 4.61 6.03 -10.71
CA ARG A 271 4.76 5.07 -11.80
C ARG A 271 4.66 3.62 -11.28
N ASP A 272 4.42 2.69 -12.20
CA ASP A 272 4.48 1.24 -11.97
C ASP A 272 5.91 0.69 -12.08
#